data_AF-A0AAV8T362-F1
#
_entry.id   AF-A0AAV8T362-F1
#
_cell.length_a   1.000
_cell.length_b   1.000
_cell.length_c   1.000
_cell.angle_alpha   90.00
_cell.angle_beta   90.00
_cell.angle_gamma   90.00
#
_symmetry.space_group_name_H-M   'P 1'
#
loop_
_entity.id
_entity.type
_entity.pdbx_description
1 polymer ?
#
loop_
_entity_poly.entity_id
_entity_poly.type
_entity_poly.pdbx_seq_one_letter_code
_entity_poly.pdbx_strand_id
1 'polypeptide(L)'
;MIGCQACSSVKRRLSKVCLRNIRDLSMPGSEIPNWFAQEIVFSERKNRELVAVIVGIVYSLDHQMAEDLRPSIPVLPDVQARILKRNKPVFNTTLHLLGVPRSHEDQIYLCRYAHFHPLVSMLKNGCKIEIIKRQPPVIEGFNLKEVWDLYGLR
;
A
#
# COMPACT_ATOMS: atom_id res chain seq x y z
N MET A 1 -0.39 -19.33 30.65
CA MET A 1 1.05 -18.98 30.59
C MET A 1 1.50 -19.20 29.15
N ILE A 2 2.04 -18.28 28.36
CA ILE A 2 2.51 -16.90 28.55
C ILE A 2 2.11 -16.18 27.25
N GLY A 3 1.08 -15.33 27.31
CA GLY A 3 0.81 -14.37 26.25
C GLY A 3 1.85 -13.27 26.38
N CYS A 4 2.61 -13.01 25.33
CA CYS A 4 3.68 -12.02 25.33
C CYS A 4 3.10 -10.62 25.62
N GLN A 5 3.18 -10.16 26.87
CA GLN A 5 2.77 -8.81 27.30
C GLN A 5 3.78 -7.72 26.91
N ALA A 6 4.58 -7.92 25.86
CA ALA A 6 5.56 -6.95 25.39
C ALA A 6 5.07 -6.05 24.25
N CYS A 7 3.81 -6.14 23.84
CA CYS A 7 3.29 -5.43 22.67
C CYS A 7 2.31 -4.27 23.00
N SER A 8 2.19 -3.85 24.25
CA SER A 8 1.48 -2.62 24.58
C SER A 8 2.43 -1.42 24.48
N SER A 9 2.06 -0.44 23.65
CA SER A 9 2.55 0.95 23.69
C SER A 9 3.91 1.24 23.05
N VAL A 10 4.40 0.42 22.13
CA VAL A 10 5.54 0.82 21.31
C VAL A 10 5.03 1.52 20.06
N LYS A 11 4.67 2.81 20.18
CA LYS A 11 4.59 3.74 19.03
C LYS A 11 6.01 3.97 18.47
N ARG A 12 6.71 2.91 18.07
CA ARG A 12 7.97 3.02 17.33
C ARG A 12 7.59 3.52 15.95
N ARG A 13 7.79 4.82 15.72
CA ARG A 13 7.76 5.40 14.38
C ARG A 13 8.66 4.53 13.49
N LEU A 14 8.14 4.00 12.37
CA LEU A 14 8.98 3.31 11.40
C LEU A 14 10.09 4.30 11.01
N SER A 15 11.34 3.90 11.22
CA SER A 15 12.47 4.76 10.91
C SER A 15 12.53 4.96 9.40
N LYS A 16 13.06 6.11 8.94
CA LYS A 16 13.29 6.34 7.50
C LYS A 16 14.15 5.23 6.89
N VAL A 17 15.06 4.65 7.66
CA VAL A 17 15.90 3.51 7.24
C VAL A 17 15.04 2.25 7.04
N CYS A 18 14.10 1.98 7.96
CA CYS A 18 13.15 0.87 7.81
C CYS A 18 12.30 1.05 6.55
N LEU A 19 11.73 2.24 6.32
CA LEU A 19 10.94 2.54 5.11
C LEU A 19 11.76 2.47 3.82
N ARG A 20 13.07 2.74 3.86
CA ARG A 20 13.96 2.57 2.70
C ARG A 20 14.15 1.10 2.30
N ASN A 21 14.11 0.20 3.28
CA ASN A 21 14.45 -1.22 3.11
C ASN A 21 13.22 -2.14 3.03
N ILE A 22 12.02 -1.61 3.32
CA ILE A 22 10.78 -2.36 3.24
C ILE A 22 10.49 -2.75 1.79
N ARG A 23 10.06 -3.99 1.55
CA ARG A 23 9.50 -4.42 0.27
C ARG A 23 7.98 -4.41 0.37
N ASP A 24 7.50 -5.13 1.37
CA ASP A 24 6.11 -5.26 1.75
C ASP A 24 6.04 -5.38 3.29
N LEU A 25 4.96 -4.86 3.87
CA LEU A 25 4.66 -4.98 5.30
C LEU A 25 3.16 -5.03 5.47
N SER A 26 2.69 -6.09 6.13
CA SER A 26 1.32 -6.23 6.60
C SER A 26 1.30 -6.20 8.12
N MET A 27 0.38 -5.42 8.71
CA MET A 27 0.14 -5.42 10.15
C MET A 27 -1.33 -5.07 10.46
N PRO A 28 -1.86 -5.51 11.61
CA PRO A 28 -3.14 -5.01 12.10
C PRO A 28 -3.11 -3.50 12.33
N GLY A 29 -4.18 -2.82 11.92
CA GLY A 29 -4.35 -1.38 12.10
C GLY A 29 -5.42 -0.81 11.16
N SER A 30 -6.12 0.22 11.63
CA SER A 30 -7.26 0.83 10.93
C SER A 30 -6.93 2.17 10.26
N GLU A 31 -5.75 2.73 10.50
CA GLU A 31 -5.36 4.06 10.03
C GLU A 31 -3.89 4.10 9.68
N ILE A 32 -3.56 4.76 8.57
CA ILE A 32 -2.16 5.01 8.21
C ILE A 32 -1.65 6.20 9.01
N PRO A 33 -0.46 6.12 9.63
CA PRO A 33 0.04 7.22 10.44
C PRO A 33 0.19 8.52 9.63
N ASN A 34 -0.31 9.65 10.16
CA ASN A 34 -0.30 10.96 9.47
C ASN A 34 1.08 11.44 9.01
N TRP A 35 2.17 10.99 9.64
CA TRP A 35 3.54 11.32 9.22
C TRP A 35 3.95 10.64 7.90
N PHE A 36 3.14 9.72 7.40
CA PHE A 36 3.29 9.04 6.11
C PHE A 36 2.83 9.91 4.93
N ALA A 37 2.08 11.00 5.18
CA ALA A 37 1.51 11.93 4.19
C ALA A 37 2.54 12.96 3.64
N GLN A 38 2.41 13.64 2.49
CA GLN A 38 1.45 13.64 1.37
C GLN A 38 2.11 14.37 0.17
N GLU A 39 2.26 13.74 -1.00
CA GLU A 39 2.38 14.44 -2.29
C GLU A 39 1.26 13.89 -3.19
N ILE A 40 0.05 14.49 -3.11
CA ILE A 40 -1.14 14.13 -3.93
C ILE A 40 -0.84 14.27 -5.42
N VAL A 41 0.06 15.21 -5.74
CA VAL A 41 0.54 15.48 -7.08
C VAL A 41 2.05 15.41 -7.03
N PHE A 42 2.60 14.51 -7.83
CA PHE A 42 4.04 14.37 -7.94
C PHE A 42 4.65 15.63 -8.55
N SER A 43 5.64 16.18 -7.85
CA SER A 43 6.45 17.29 -8.33
C SER A 43 7.86 16.81 -8.64
N GLU A 44 8.35 17.01 -9.86
CA GLU A 44 9.76 16.71 -10.12
C GLU A 44 10.66 17.75 -9.44
N ARG A 45 11.75 17.30 -8.84
CA ARG A 45 12.76 18.19 -8.24
C ARG A 45 14.04 18.13 -9.04
N LYS A 46 14.57 19.29 -9.44
CA LYS A 46 15.89 19.38 -10.09
C LYS A 46 16.94 18.71 -9.20
N ASN A 47 17.77 17.86 -9.78
CA ASN A 47 18.85 17.13 -9.10
C ASN A 47 18.39 16.15 -8.00
N ARG A 48 17.13 15.72 -7.99
CA ARG A 48 16.61 14.71 -7.06
C ARG A 48 15.68 13.74 -7.78
N GLU A 49 16.25 12.65 -8.25
CA GLU A 49 15.51 11.58 -8.89
C GLU A 49 14.65 10.82 -7.88
N LEU A 50 13.48 10.37 -8.33
CA LEU A 50 12.60 9.52 -7.53
C LEU A 50 13.15 8.09 -7.55
N VAL A 51 13.67 7.61 -6.42
CA VAL A 51 14.26 6.26 -6.35
C VAL A 51 13.25 5.18 -5.98
N ALA A 52 12.12 5.56 -5.37
CA ALA A 52 11.03 4.67 -5.02
C ALA A 52 9.73 5.39 -4.63
N VAL A 53 8.64 4.64 -4.74
CA VAL A 53 7.31 4.98 -4.24
C VAL A 53 6.90 3.96 -3.19
N ILE A 54 6.38 4.41 -2.05
CA ILE A 54 5.70 3.54 -1.09
C ILE A 54 4.20 3.83 -1.16
N VAL A 55 3.41 2.80 -1.40
CA VAL A 55 1.95 2.84 -1.35
C VAL A 55 1.51 2.25 -0.01
N GLY A 56 0.64 2.97 0.69
CA GLY A 56 0.02 2.48 1.92
C GLY A 56 -1.48 2.33 1.73
N ILE A 57 -2.04 1.20 2.16
CA ILE A 57 -3.50 0.98 2.14
C ILE A 57 -3.97 0.42 3.48
N VAL A 58 -5.24 0.68 3.79
CA VAL A 58 -5.99 -0.01 4.84
C VAL A 58 -7.10 -0.80 4.19
N TYR A 59 -7.15 -2.10 4.50
CA TYR A 59 -8.19 -2.99 3.98
C TYR A 59 -8.68 -3.97 5.04
N SER A 60 -9.84 -4.55 4.81
CA SER A 60 -10.38 -5.67 5.57
C SER A 60 -10.87 -6.77 4.62
N LEU A 61 -10.91 -7.99 5.14
CA LEU A 61 -11.45 -9.17 4.45
C LEU A 61 -12.54 -9.78 5.32
N ASP A 62 -13.62 -10.24 4.68
CA ASP A 62 -14.65 -10.99 5.36
C ASP A 62 -14.10 -12.33 5.91
N HIS A 63 -14.55 -12.71 7.11
CA HIS A 63 -13.98 -13.83 7.88
C HIS A 63 -13.94 -15.15 7.11
N GLN A 64 -15.08 -15.53 6.52
CA GLN A 64 -15.20 -16.80 5.80
C GLN A 64 -14.27 -16.81 4.58
N MET A 65 -14.20 -15.69 3.85
CA MET A 65 -13.30 -15.54 2.71
C MET A 65 -11.84 -15.60 3.11
N ALA A 66 -11.42 -14.93 4.20
CA ALA A 66 -10.04 -14.98 4.65
C ALA A 66 -9.60 -16.42 4.97
N GLU A 67 -10.48 -17.27 5.52
CA GLU A 67 -10.16 -18.68 5.80
C GLU A 67 -10.06 -19.53 4.52
N ASP A 68 -10.97 -19.33 3.57
CA ASP A 68 -11.01 -20.07 2.30
C ASP A 68 -9.84 -19.73 1.35
N LEU A 69 -9.34 -18.49 1.41
CA LEU A 69 -8.29 -17.98 0.52
C LEU A 69 -6.88 -18.30 1.02
N ARG A 70 -6.67 -18.42 2.33
CA ARG A 70 -5.36 -18.71 2.93
C ARG A 70 -4.62 -19.91 2.32
N PRO A 71 -5.28 -21.04 1.98
CA PRO A 71 -4.60 -22.19 1.40
C PRO A 71 -4.21 -22.00 -0.06
N SER A 72 -4.87 -21.09 -0.77
CA SER A 72 -4.93 -21.07 -2.24
C SER A 72 -4.43 -19.77 -2.87
N ILE A 73 -4.46 -18.64 -2.15
CA ILE A 73 -4.12 -17.32 -2.70
C ILE A 73 -2.92 -16.71 -1.97
N PRO A 74 -1.76 -16.60 -2.65
CA PRO A 74 -0.60 -15.92 -2.10
C PRO A 74 -0.68 -14.39 -2.19
N VAL A 75 -1.59 -13.84 -3.02
CA VAL A 75 -1.66 -12.41 -3.34
C VAL A 75 -3.10 -11.94 -3.50
N LEU A 76 -3.51 -10.85 -2.84
CA LEU A 76 -4.83 -10.22 -3.06
C LEU A 76 -4.78 -9.31 -4.29
N PRO A 77 -5.55 -9.58 -5.37
CA PRO A 77 -5.45 -8.88 -6.65
C PRO A 77 -6.45 -7.72 -6.82
N ASP A 78 -7.17 -7.34 -5.76
CA ASP A 78 -8.32 -6.42 -5.84
C ASP A 78 -7.99 -4.95 -5.58
N VAL A 79 -6.70 -4.63 -5.49
CA VAL A 79 -6.24 -3.24 -5.39
C VAL A 79 -5.46 -2.91 -6.64
N GLN A 80 -5.81 -1.80 -7.28
CA GLN A 80 -5.12 -1.29 -8.46
C GLN A 80 -4.56 0.11 -8.19
N ALA A 81 -3.45 0.43 -8.84
CA ALA A 81 -2.89 1.77 -8.86
C ALA A 81 -2.90 2.32 -10.28
N ARG A 82 -3.40 3.55 -10.42
CA ARG A 82 -3.39 4.31 -11.65
C ARG A 82 -2.47 5.51 -11.53
N ILE A 83 -1.73 5.81 -12.58
CA ILE A 83 -1.12 7.13 -12.73
C ILE A 83 -2.06 7.98 -13.56
N LEU A 84 -2.45 9.14 -13.03
CA LEU A 84 -3.32 10.10 -13.70
C LEU A 84 -2.51 11.33 -14.10
N LYS A 85 -2.68 11.82 -15.33
CA LYS A 85 -2.18 13.13 -15.79
C LYS A 85 -3.36 13.96 -16.26
N ARG A 86 -3.57 15.14 -15.66
CA ARG A 86 -4.78 15.97 -15.92
C ARG A 86 -6.08 15.15 -15.80
N ASN A 87 -6.16 14.31 -14.76
CA ASN A 87 -7.26 13.37 -14.47
C ASN A 87 -7.53 12.30 -15.54
N LYS A 88 -6.63 12.09 -16.50
CA LYS A 88 -6.71 10.97 -17.45
C LYS A 88 -5.72 9.88 -17.06
N PRO A 89 -6.12 8.60 -17.03
CA PRO A 89 -5.21 7.51 -16.74
C PRO A 89 -4.17 7.37 -17.85
N VAL A 90 -2.89 7.32 -17.46
CA VAL A 90 -1.75 7.10 -18.37
C VAL A 90 -1.05 5.76 -18.09
N PHE A 91 -1.31 5.16 -16.93
CA PHE A 91 -0.82 3.85 -16.53
C PHE A 91 -1.78 3.23 -15.52
N ASN A 92 -1.93 1.90 -15.55
CA ASN A 92 -2.68 1.13 -14.58
C ASN A 92 -1.91 -0.16 -14.25
N THR A 93 -1.89 -0.53 -12.98
CA THR A 93 -1.32 -1.80 -12.52
C THR A 93 -2.11 -2.37 -11.36
N THR A 94 -2.06 -3.67 -11.17
CA THR A 94 -2.58 -4.31 -9.96
C THR A 94 -1.48 -4.29 -8.90
N LEU A 95 -1.84 -3.97 -7.65
CA LEU A 95 -0.91 -4.07 -6.52
C LEU A 95 -0.87 -5.52 -6.05
N HIS A 96 0.34 -6.07 -5.91
CA HIS A 96 0.53 -7.41 -5.40
C HIS A 96 0.59 -7.35 -3.87
N LEU A 97 -0.58 -7.41 -3.22
CA LEU A 97 -0.66 -7.47 -1.76
C LEU A 97 -0.37 -8.89 -1.30
N LEU A 98 0.83 -9.13 -0.77
CA LEU A 98 1.29 -10.45 -0.38
C LEU A 98 0.63 -10.89 0.93
N GLY A 99 0.15 -12.13 0.93
CA GLY A 99 -0.44 -12.78 2.09
C GLY A 99 -1.89 -12.38 2.37
N VAL A 100 -2.57 -13.27 3.07
CA VAL A 100 -3.94 -13.09 3.57
C VAL A 100 -3.87 -12.92 5.09
N PRO A 101 -4.44 -11.86 5.67
CA PRO A 101 -4.41 -11.64 7.10
C PRO A 101 -5.12 -12.75 7.88
N ARG A 102 -4.61 -13.00 9.10
CA ARG A 102 -5.15 -14.01 10.01
C ARG A 102 -6.32 -13.51 10.84
N SER A 103 -6.37 -12.20 11.08
CA SER A 103 -7.40 -11.53 11.85
C SER A 103 -8.44 -10.87 10.95
N HIS A 104 -9.64 -10.67 11.49
CA HIS A 104 -10.75 -9.92 10.88
C HIS A 104 -10.63 -8.41 11.10
N GLU A 105 -9.62 -8.03 11.87
CA GLU A 105 -9.26 -6.64 12.09
C GLU A 105 -8.73 -6.01 10.80
N ASP A 106 -8.89 -4.69 10.70
CA ASP A 106 -8.31 -3.90 9.62
C ASP A 106 -6.81 -4.12 9.55
N GLN A 107 -6.31 -4.11 8.32
CA GLN A 107 -4.90 -4.34 8.04
C GLN A 107 -4.32 -3.16 7.29
N ILE A 108 -3.20 -2.68 7.80
CA ILE A 108 -2.33 -1.77 7.08
C ILE A 108 -1.40 -2.60 6.22
N TYR A 109 -1.31 -2.24 4.93
CA TYR A 109 -0.32 -2.79 4.02
C TYR A 109 0.50 -1.69 3.38
N LEU A 110 1.82 -1.78 3.54
CA LEU A 110 2.79 -0.89 2.92
C LEU A 110 3.59 -1.67 1.89
N CYS A 111 3.70 -1.14 0.67
CA CYS A 111 4.48 -1.77 -0.40
C CYS A 111 5.34 -0.75 -1.13
N ARG A 112 6.61 -1.11 -1.36
CA ARG A 112 7.61 -0.26 -1.99
C ARG A 112 7.87 -0.71 -3.42
N TYR A 113 7.71 0.23 -4.35
CA TYR A 113 8.07 0.11 -5.75
C TYR A 113 9.38 0.85 -6.00
N ALA A 114 10.37 0.17 -6.58
CA ALA A 114 11.67 0.75 -6.92
C ALA A 114 11.62 1.57 -8.22
N HIS A 115 12.63 2.40 -8.47
CA HIS A 115 12.75 3.29 -9.64
C HIS A 115 12.46 2.66 -11.01
N PHE A 116 12.80 1.38 -11.21
CA PHE A 116 12.57 0.68 -12.47
C PHE A 116 11.12 0.22 -12.65
N HIS A 117 10.32 0.16 -11.58
CA HIS A 117 8.92 -0.24 -11.68
C HIS A 117 8.11 0.84 -12.42
N PRO A 118 7.19 0.49 -13.34
CA PRO A 118 6.41 1.48 -14.10
C PRO A 118 5.65 2.49 -13.24
N LEU A 119 5.19 2.09 -12.05
CA LEU A 119 4.57 3.00 -11.07
C LEU A 119 5.48 4.16 -10.64
N VAL A 120 6.80 4.01 -10.79
CA VAL A 120 7.82 5.02 -10.44
C VAL A 120 8.37 5.67 -11.70
N SER A 121 8.80 4.90 -12.70
CA SER A 121 9.44 5.43 -13.91
C SER A 121 8.50 6.25 -14.80
N MET A 122 7.19 5.99 -14.74
CA MET A 122 6.17 6.74 -15.48
C MET A 122 5.62 7.95 -14.71
N LEU A 123 5.98 8.13 -13.44
CA LEU A 123 5.61 9.35 -12.71
C LEU A 123 6.34 10.55 -13.29
N LYS A 124 5.57 11.51 -13.77
CA LYS A 124 6.06 12.78 -14.31
C LYS A 124 5.44 13.95 -13.57
N ASN A 125 6.09 15.11 -13.63
CA ASN A 125 5.59 16.31 -12.97
C ASN A 125 4.10 16.57 -13.30
N GLY A 126 3.29 16.77 -12.26
CA GLY A 126 1.85 16.96 -12.38
C GLY A 126 1.01 15.68 -12.48
N CYS A 127 1.64 14.50 -12.42
CA CYS A 127 0.94 13.23 -12.28
C CYS A 127 0.44 13.01 -10.85
N LYS A 128 -0.63 12.24 -10.70
CA LYS A 128 -1.12 11.72 -9.42
C LYS A 128 -1.12 10.21 -9.45
N ILE A 129 -0.88 9.57 -8.31
CA ILE A 129 -1.27 8.17 -8.14
C ILE A 129 -2.70 8.18 -7.59
N GLU A 130 -3.49 7.23 -8.05
CA GLU A 130 -4.82 6.93 -7.52
C GLU A 130 -4.85 5.43 -7.23
N ILE A 131 -5.08 5.05 -5.98
CA ILE A 131 -5.36 3.65 -5.63
C ILE A 131 -6.86 3.44 -5.58
N ILE A 132 -7.29 2.34 -6.17
CA ILE A 132 -8.69 1.97 -6.28
C ILE A 132 -8.88 0.51 -5.94
N LYS A 133 -10.13 0.17 -5.61
CA LYS A 133 -10.60 -1.20 -5.66
C LYS A 133 -10.87 -1.61 -7.11
N ARG A 134 -10.50 -2.83 -7.47
CA ARG A 134 -10.79 -3.44 -8.77
C ARG A 134 -12.30 -3.62 -8.94
N GLN A 135 -12.80 -3.34 -10.14
CA GLN A 135 -14.19 -3.57 -10.52
C GLN A 135 -14.23 -4.37 -11.84
N PRO A 136 -14.87 -5.56 -11.90
CA PRO A 136 -15.41 -6.31 -10.77
C PRO A 136 -14.30 -6.86 -9.85
N PRO A 137 -14.58 -7.11 -8.56
CA PRO A 137 -13.64 -7.76 -7.66
C PRO A 137 -13.42 -9.22 -8.09
N VAL A 138 -12.20 -9.73 -7.91
CA VAL A 138 -11.84 -11.14 -8.02
C VAL A 138 -12.22 -11.88 -6.74
N ILE A 139 -11.98 -11.24 -5.59
CA ILE A 139 -12.29 -11.76 -4.27
C ILE A 139 -13.50 -11.03 -3.71
N GLU A 140 -14.57 -11.77 -3.48
CA GLU A 140 -15.74 -11.27 -2.76
C GLU A 140 -15.36 -10.97 -1.29
N GLY A 141 -15.97 -9.95 -0.70
CA GLY A 141 -15.67 -9.55 0.68
C GLY A 141 -14.36 -8.79 0.92
N PHE A 142 -13.60 -8.48 -0.14
CA PHE A 142 -12.47 -7.55 -0.03
C PHE A 142 -12.95 -6.10 0.09
N ASN A 143 -12.53 -5.40 1.13
CA ASN A 143 -12.95 -4.02 1.41
C ASN A 143 -11.74 -3.10 1.55
N LEU A 144 -11.58 -2.17 0.61
CA LEU A 144 -10.59 -1.11 0.68
C LEU A 144 -11.19 0.07 1.45
N LYS A 145 -10.60 0.44 2.58
CA LYS A 145 -11.13 1.48 3.48
C LYS A 145 -10.43 2.81 3.30
N GLU A 146 -9.11 2.76 3.31
CA GLU A 146 -8.29 3.95 3.27
C GLU A 146 -7.10 3.73 2.33
N VAL A 147 -6.71 4.80 1.65
CA VAL A 147 -5.62 4.81 0.69
C VAL A 147 -4.75 6.00 1.00
N TRP A 148 -3.44 5.78 1.04
CA TRP A 148 -2.46 6.87 1.07
C TRP A 148 -1.40 6.70 0.00
N ASP A 149 -1.21 7.80 -0.73
CA ASP A 149 -0.23 7.90 -1.80
C ASP A 149 0.99 8.73 -1.41
N LEU A 150 2.14 8.17 -1.77
CA LEU A 150 3.45 8.78 -1.95
C LEU A 150 4.17 9.34 -0.71
N TYR A 151 5.03 8.49 -0.15
CA TYR A 151 6.34 8.90 0.35
C TYR A 151 7.39 8.69 -0.76
N GLY A 152 7.65 9.73 -1.56
CA GLY A 152 8.71 9.70 -2.57
C GLY A 152 10.08 9.68 -1.90
N LEU A 153 10.79 8.56 -1.98
CA LEU A 153 12.20 8.52 -1.59
C LEU A 153 12.99 9.21 -2.71
N ARG A 154 13.59 10.34 -2.37
CA ARG A 154 14.52 11.14 -3.19
C ARG A 154 15.90 11.12 -2.54
#